data_AF-A0A8S0QGP6-F1
#
_entry.id   AF-A0A8S0QGP6-F1
#
_cell.length_a   1.000
_cell.length_b   1.000
_cell.length_c   1.000
_cell.angle_alpha   90.00
_cell.angle_beta   90.00
_cell.angle_gamma   90.00
#
_symmetry.space_group_name_H-M   'P 1'
#
loop_
_entity.id
_entity.type
_entity.pdbx_description
1 polymer ?
#
loop_
_entity_poly.entity_id
_entity_poly.type
_entity_poly.pdbx_seq_one_letter_code
_entity_poly.pdbx_strand_id
1 'polypeptide(L)'
;MGSSFQGLNKTGKTVYRDILKAVRKHIGREEHKSHFTDFIMQEFRNNINSENPQKLKLAYDYTVYLNSVHHHKDLLFSYNIAVDRSDEMKRILGKSAASVGLRLPDVYQS
;
A
#
# COMPACT_ATOMS: atom_id res chain seq x y z
N MET A 1 -15.78 24.18 16.29
CA MET A 1 -14.31 23.98 16.39
C MET A 1 -13.85 23.23 15.15
N GLY A 2 -13.41 23.96 14.13
CA GLY A 2 -13.04 23.39 12.83
C GLY A 2 -11.68 22.71 12.93
N SER A 3 -11.64 21.41 12.66
CA SER A 3 -10.41 20.65 12.47
C SER A 3 -9.66 21.25 11.28
N SER A 4 -8.67 22.08 11.59
CA SER A 4 -7.78 22.71 10.64
C SER A 4 -7.03 21.61 9.90
N PHE A 5 -7.15 21.63 8.58
CA PHE A 5 -6.51 20.65 7.72
C PHE A 5 -5.01 20.91 7.71
N GLN A 6 -4.24 20.24 8.58
CA GLN A 6 -2.76 20.30 8.62
C GLN A 6 -2.08 19.61 7.41
N GLY A 7 -2.77 19.49 6.28
CA GLY A 7 -2.21 19.17 4.95
C GLY A 7 -1.93 20.42 4.11
N LEU A 8 -1.82 21.60 4.75
CA LEU A 8 -1.96 22.97 4.22
C LEU A 8 -1.11 23.39 3.01
N ASN A 9 -0.24 22.56 2.44
CA ASN A 9 0.57 22.90 1.25
C ASN A 9 0.68 21.79 0.20
N LYS A 10 -0.16 20.74 0.25
CA LYS A 10 -0.18 19.70 -0.80
C LYS A 10 -1.21 20.04 -1.87
N THR A 11 -0.74 20.20 -3.11
CA THR A 11 -1.61 20.40 -4.28
C THR A 11 -2.37 19.10 -4.61
N GLY A 12 -3.49 19.21 -5.33
CA GLY A 12 -4.24 18.01 -5.76
C GLY A 12 -3.37 17.00 -6.54
N LYS A 13 -2.35 17.49 -7.27
CA LYS A 13 -1.36 16.66 -7.97
C LYS A 13 -0.49 15.84 -7.02
N THR A 14 -0.08 16.39 -5.87
CA THR A 14 0.75 15.63 -4.92
C THR A 14 -0.08 14.58 -4.21
N VAL A 15 -1.31 14.91 -3.78
CA VAL A 15 -2.24 13.95 -3.18
C VAL A 15 -2.52 12.77 -4.13
N TYR A 16 -2.78 13.07 -5.41
CA TYR A 16 -2.96 12.05 -6.45
C TYR A 16 -1.75 11.11 -6.59
N ARG A 17 -0.52 11.65 -6.60
CA ARG A 17 0.70 10.84 -6.71
C ARG A 17 0.91 10.00 -5.44
N ASP A 18 0.64 10.56 -4.28
CA ASP A 18 0.85 9.89 -2.99
C ASP A 18 -0.11 8.70 -2.82
N ILE A 19 -1.41 8.88 -3.12
CA ILE A 19 -2.39 7.80 -3.01
C ILE A 19 -2.09 6.66 -3.99
N LEU A 20 -1.75 6.98 -5.26
CA LEU A 20 -1.37 5.97 -6.25
C LEU A 20 -0.12 5.20 -5.83
N LYS A 21 0.86 5.89 -5.25
CA LYS A 21 2.08 5.25 -4.75
C LYS A 21 1.78 4.32 -3.58
N ALA A 22 0.95 4.76 -2.63
CA ALA A 22 0.58 3.96 -1.46
C ALA A 22 -0.20 2.70 -1.88
N VAL A 23 -1.20 2.85 -2.76
CA VAL A 23 -2.01 1.73 -3.28
C VAL A 23 -1.14 0.71 -4.02
N ARG A 24 -0.27 1.15 -4.93
CA ARG A 24 0.65 0.24 -5.65
C ARG A 24 1.63 -0.48 -4.73
N LYS A 25 2.06 0.18 -3.64
CA LYS A 25 3.00 -0.41 -2.67
C LYS A 25 2.33 -1.45 -1.80
N HIS A 26 1.11 -1.18 -1.34
CA HIS A 26 0.49 -1.89 -0.23
C HIS A 26 -0.59 -2.89 -0.66
N ILE A 27 -1.35 -2.61 -1.71
CA ILE A 27 -2.43 -3.49 -2.17
C ILE A 27 -1.85 -4.54 -3.14
N GLY A 28 -0.91 -4.15 -4.01
CA GLY A 28 -0.19 -5.05 -4.90
C GLY A 28 -0.39 -4.71 -6.38
N ARG A 29 0.19 -5.55 -7.26
CA ARG A 29 0.19 -5.36 -8.73
C ARG A 29 -0.53 -6.48 -9.49
N GLU A 30 -1.28 -7.33 -8.81
CA GLU A 30 -2.03 -8.39 -9.47
C GLU A 30 -3.15 -7.80 -10.34
N GLU A 31 -3.54 -8.50 -11.41
CA GLU A 31 -4.48 -7.98 -12.42
C GLU A 31 -5.80 -7.51 -11.80
N HIS A 32 -6.33 -8.23 -10.83
CA HIS A 32 -7.56 -7.88 -10.11
C HIS A 32 -7.40 -6.67 -9.16
N LYS A 33 -6.16 -6.24 -8.91
CA LYS A 33 -5.83 -5.08 -8.07
C LYS A 33 -5.59 -3.81 -8.88
N SER A 34 -5.52 -3.91 -10.22
CA SER A 34 -5.44 -2.74 -11.10
C SER A 34 -6.70 -1.87 -11.02
N HIS A 35 -7.85 -2.48 -10.71
CA HIS A 35 -9.13 -1.79 -10.54
C HIS A 35 -9.05 -0.64 -9.52
N PHE A 36 -8.24 -0.78 -8.47
CA PHE A 36 -8.05 0.30 -7.48
C PHE A 36 -7.29 1.49 -8.07
N THR A 37 -6.23 1.22 -8.84
CA THR A 37 -5.48 2.31 -9.49
C THR A 37 -6.31 2.98 -10.59
N ASP A 38 -7.07 2.19 -11.35
CA ASP A 38 -7.92 2.69 -12.43
C ASP A 38 -9.07 3.55 -11.87
N PHE A 39 -9.70 3.10 -10.78
CA PHE A 39 -10.71 3.86 -10.07
C PHE A 39 -10.18 5.20 -9.57
N ILE A 40 -9.00 5.23 -8.93
CA ILE A 40 -8.37 6.47 -8.48
C ILE A 40 -8.06 7.39 -9.66
N MET A 41 -7.57 6.85 -10.78
CA MET A 41 -7.33 7.65 -11.99
C MET A 41 -8.63 8.27 -12.52
N GLN A 42 -9.72 7.50 -12.56
CA GLN A 42 -11.03 7.99 -13.02
C GLN A 42 -11.60 9.06 -12.09
N GLU A 43 -11.58 8.84 -10.77
CA GLU A 43 -12.06 9.82 -9.80
C GLU A 43 -11.30 11.15 -9.90
N PHE A 44 -9.97 11.11 -9.99
CA PHE A 44 -9.19 12.34 -10.12
C PHE A 44 -9.39 13.02 -11.48
N ARG A 45 -9.65 12.27 -12.57
CA ARG A 45 -9.98 12.83 -13.89
C ARG A 45 -11.36 13.50 -13.93
N ASN A 46 -12.36 12.86 -13.35
CA ASN A 46 -13.73 13.37 -13.32
C ASN A 46 -13.85 14.64 -12.44
N ASN A 47 -12.98 14.77 -11.44
CA ASN A 47 -12.99 15.87 -10.48
C ASN A 47 -11.90 16.95 -10.76
N ILE A 48 -11.26 16.99 -11.94
CA ILE A 48 -10.19 17.96 -12.29
C ILE A 48 -10.63 19.43 -12.07
N ASN A 49 -11.91 19.72 -12.33
CA ASN A 49 -12.47 21.08 -12.27
C ASN A 49 -13.24 21.36 -10.98
N SER A 50 -13.50 20.35 -10.16
CA SER A 50 -14.17 20.54 -8.89
C SER A 50 -13.12 20.83 -7.83
N GLU A 51 -12.93 22.10 -7.48
CA GLU A 51 -12.26 22.52 -6.25
C GLU A 51 -13.11 22.12 -5.04
N ASN A 52 -13.30 20.81 -4.84
CA ASN A 52 -13.95 20.29 -3.65
C ASN A 52 -12.84 19.91 -2.65
N PRO A 53 -12.39 20.84 -1.78
CA PRO A 53 -11.30 20.59 -0.85
C PRO A 53 -11.58 19.42 0.08
N GLN A 54 -12.84 19.05 0.30
CA GLN A 54 -13.23 17.91 1.13
C GLN A 54 -12.85 16.57 0.51
N LYS A 55 -12.99 16.41 -0.81
CA LYS A 55 -12.60 15.18 -1.51
C LYS A 55 -11.09 15.00 -1.54
N LEU A 56 -10.35 16.08 -1.78
CA LEU A 56 -8.88 16.08 -1.68
C LEU A 56 -8.42 15.74 -0.26
N LYS A 57 -9.11 16.29 0.74
CA LYS A 57 -8.90 15.94 2.15
C LYS A 57 -9.08 14.44 2.40
N LEU A 58 -10.18 13.88 1.94
CA LEU A 58 -10.49 12.47 2.11
C LEU A 58 -9.43 11.57 1.47
N ALA A 59 -8.98 11.88 0.26
CA ALA A 59 -7.93 11.12 -0.42
C ALA A 59 -6.59 11.19 0.32
N TYR A 60 -6.26 12.35 0.89
CA TYR A 60 -5.08 12.50 1.74
C TYR A 60 -5.20 11.68 3.03
N ASP A 61 -6.31 11.81 3.75
CA ASP A 61 -6.56 11.09 5.00
C ASP A 61 -6.51 9.57 4.78
N TYR A 62 -7.08 9.10 3.67
CA TYR A 62 -7.00 7.69 3.28
C TYR A 62 -5.57 7.23 3.01
N THR A 63 -4.76 8.07 2.36
CA THR A 63 -3.34 7.77 2.11
C THR A 63 -2.56 7.64 3.42
N VAL A 64 -2.81 8.54 4.37
CA VAL A 64 -2.20 8.48 5.71
C VAL A 64 -2.63 7.19 6.41
N TYR A 65 -3.93 6.90 6.44
CA TYR A 65 -4.48 5.69 7.03
C TYR A 65 -3.85 4.41 6.45
N LEU A 66 -3.80 4.29 5.13
CA LEU A 66 -3.27 3.11 4.44
C LEU A 66 -1.79 2.86 4.79
N ASN A 67 -0.99 3.93 4.79
CA ASN A 67 0.42 3.84 5.16
C ASN A 67 0.61 3.48 6.63
N SER A 68 -0.18 4.06 7.54
CA SER A 68 -0.11 3.76 8.97
C SER A 68 -0.47 2.31 9.28
N VAL A 69 -1.54 1.78 8.69
CA VAL A 69 -1.94 0.38 8.87
C VAL A 69 -0.82 -0.57 8.43
N HIS A 70 -0.21 -0.32 7.28
CA HIS A 70 0.88 -1.16 6.79
C HIS A 70 2.15 -0.99 7.62
N HIS A 71 2.45 0.21 8.09
CA HIS A 71 3.57 0.42 9.01
C HIS A 71 3.38 -0.36 10.31
N HIS A 72 2.18 -0.36 10.89
CA HIS A 72 1.88 -1.18 12.08
C HIS A 72 1.97 -2.68 11.79
N LYS A 73 1.51 -3.13 10.61
CA LYS A 73 1.68 -4.51 10.16
C LYS A 73 3.17 -4.90 10.10
N ASP A 74 4.00 -4.07 9.49
CA ASP A 74 5.45 -4.30 9.39
C ASP A 74 6.11 -4.32 10.78
N LEU A 75 5.68 -3.45 11.70
CA LEU A 75 6.14 -3.47 13.10
C LEU A 75 5.78 -4.79 13.79
N LEU A 76 4.53 -5.24 13.72
CA LEU A 76 4.11 -6.51 14.31
C LEU A 76 4.93 -7.69 13.75
N PHE A 77 5.22 -7.67 12.45
CA PHE A 77 6.10 -8.66 11.82
C PHE A 77 7.52 -8.63 12.39
N SER A 78 8.08 -7.43 12.60
CA SER A 78 9.43 -7.26 13.14
C SER A 78 9.57 -7.79 14.58
N TYR A 79 8.50 -7.69 15.38
CA TYR A 79 8.46 -8.21 16.76
C TYR A 79 8.02 -9.67 16.85
N ASN A 80 7.85 -10.36 15.73
CA ASN A 80 7.36 -11.74 15.69
C ASN A 80 5.93 -11.93 16.24
N ILE A 81 5.10 -10.89 16.25
CA ILE A 81 3.78 -10.93 16.88
C ILE A 81 2.68 -11.25 15.86
N ALA A 82 2.05 -12.42 16.04
CA ALA A 82 0.67 -12.78 15.67
C ALA A 82 0.21 -12.66 14.20
N VAL A 83 1.05 -12.98 13.22
CA VAL A 83 0.58 -13.26 11.85
C VAL A 83 1.26 -14.50 11.31
N ASP A 84 0.49 -15.29 10.55
CA ASP A 84 0.99 -16.45 9.81
C ASP A 84 2.14 -16.02 8.88
N ARG A 85 3.36 -16.48 9.19
CA ARG A 85 4.60 -16.16 8.47
C ARG A 85 5.09 -17.31 7.62
N SER A 86 4.27 -18.33 7.41
CA SER A 86 4.58 -19.48 6.58
C SER A 86 5.06 -19.07 5.18
N ASP A 87 4.39 -18.10 4.55
CA ASP A 87 4.77 -17.59 3.22
C ASP A 87 6.08 -16.79 3.21
N GLU A 88 6.29 -15.89 4.18
CA GLU A 88 7.54 -15.11 4.26
C GLU A 88 8.72 -16.04 4.60
N MET A 89 8.53 -17.02 5.49
CA MET A 89 9.54 -18.04 5.78
C MET A 89 9.84 -18.86 4.53
N LYS A 90 8.84 -19.35 3.79
CA LYS A 90 9.05 -20.06 2.51
C LYS A 90 9.90 -19.23 1.56
N ARG A 91 9.60 -17.93 1.44
CA ARG A 91 10.35 -17.02 0.56
C ARG A 91 11.79 -16.81 1.00
N ILE A 92 12.05 -16.66 2.30
CA ILE A 92 13.41 -16.55 2.85
C ILE A 92 14.16 -17.86 2.64
N LEU A 93 13.54 -19.01 2.95
CA LEU A 93 14.15 -20.33 2.75
C LEU A 93 14.53 -20.56 1.29
N GLY A 94 13.68 -20.16 0.35
CA GLY A 94 13.95 -20.26 -1.08
C GLY A 94 15.13 -19.41 -1.54
N LYS A 95 15.25 -18.18 -1.02
CA LYS A 95 16.40 -17.31 -1.31
C LYS A 95 17.69 -17.87 -0.73
N SER A 96 17.66 -18.36 0.52
CA SER A 96 18.82 -18.94 1.17
C SER A 96 19.26 -20.22 0.47
N ALA A 97 18.33 -21.12 0.13
CA ALA A 97 18.62 -22.34 -0.62
C ALA A 97 19.25 -22.02 -1.99
N ALA A 98 18.67 -21.09 -2.74
CA ALA A 98 19.20 -20.65 -4.03
C ALA A 98 20.62 -20.05 -3.91
N SER A 99 20.91 -19.30 -2.84
CA SER A 99 22.25 -18.72 -2.63
C SER A 99 23.35 -19.76 -2.39
N VAL A 100 23.00 -20.94 -1.89
CA VAL A 100 23.94 -22.06 -1.68
C VAL A 100 23.83 -23.13 -2.78
N GLY A 101 23.09 -22.86 -3.85
CA GLY A 101 22.89 -23.79 -4.97
C GLY A 101 21.96 -24.97 -4.66
N LEU A 102 21.21 -24.92 -3.57
CA LEU A 102 20.26 -25.96 -3.17
C LEU A 102 18.83 -25.60 -3.57
N ARG A 103 18.02 -26.61 -3.88
CA ARG A 103 16.59 -26.45 -4.15
C ARG A 103 15.78 -26.76 -2.90
N LEU A 104 14.64 -26.10 -2.74
CA LEU A 104 13.69 -26.40 -1.67
C LEU A 104 13.04 -27.77 -1.89
N PRO A 105 12.79 -28.57 -0.84
CA PRO A 105 12.00 -29.80 -0.92
C PRO A 105 10.58 -29.55 -1.45
N ASP A 106 9.99 -30.55 -2.10
CA ASP A 106 8.69 -30.44 -2.80
C ASP A 106 7.55 -29.95 -1.89
N VAL A 107 7.60 -30.29 -0.59
CA VAL A 107 6.65 -29.83 0.44
C VAL A 107 6.63 -28.31 0.64
N TYR A 108 7.64 -27.57 0.16
CA TYR A 108 7.73 -26.10 0.24
C TYR A 108 7.57 -25.40 -1.12
N GLN A 109 7.39 -26.14 -2.22
CA GLN A 109 7.23 -25.58 -3.57
C GLN A 109 5.77 -25.22 -3.93
N SER A 110 4.80 -25.62 -3.11
CA SER A 110 3.37 -25.32 -3.24
C SER A 110 2.99 -23.93 -2.72
#